data_AF-A0A963MPU7-F1
#
_entry.id   AF-A0A963MPU7-F1
#
_cell.length_a   1.000
_cell.length_b   1.000
_cell.length_c   1.000
_cell.angle_alpha   90.00
_cell.angle_beta   90.00
_cell.angle_gamma   90.00
#
_symmetry.space_group_name_H-M   'P 1'
#
loop_
_entity.id
_entity.type
_entity.pdbx_description
1 polymer ?
#
loop_
_entity_poly.entity_id
_entity_poly.type
_entity_poly.pdbx_seq_one_letter_code
_entity_poly.pdbx_strand_id
1 'polypeptide(L)'
;LIVEVLSPSTEGIDRREKLRAYRTLPGLKEYAMVSQDECRVELHRRRGDIGWDIITFEPGDTVELASVELALPIADVYFESGVACSA
;
A
#
# COMPACT_ATOMS: atom_id res chain seq x y z
N LEU A 1 3.13 8.27 6.31
CA LEU A 1 2.55 7.01 5.82
C LEU A 1 1.06 7.01 6.12
N ILE A 2 0.23 6.57 5.17
CA ILE A 2 -1.16 6.17 5.41
C ILE A 2 -1.30 4.75 4.83
N VAL A 3 -2.02 3.87 5.53
CA VAL A 3 -2.31 2.51 5.08
C VAL A 3 -3.83 2.35 5.00
N GLU A 4 -4.33 1.89 3.86
CA GLU A 4 -5.73 1.61 3.61
C GLU A 4 -5.88 0.11 3.33
N VAL A 5 -6.73 -0.57 4.09
CA VAL A 5 -7.12 -1.96 3.80
C VAL A 5 -8.38 -1.90 2.95
N LEU A 6 -8.28 -2.37 1.71
CA LEU A 6 -9.35 -2.26 0.72
C LEU A 6 -10.51 -3.17 1.08
N SER A 7 -11.73 -2.69 0.85
CA SER A 7 -12.95 -3.50 0.95
C SER A 7 -13.76 -3.39 -0.34
N PRO A 8 -14.48 -4.44 -0.79
CA PRO A 8 -15.27 -4.42 -2.01
C PRO A 8 -16.24 -3.25 -2.12
N SER A 9 -16.75 -2.74 -0.99
CA SER A 9 -17.71 -1.64 -0.96
C SER A 9 -17.06 -0.26 -1.14
N THR A 10 -15.78 -0.09 -0.78
CA THR A 10 -15.08 1.22 -0.79
C THR A 10 -13.89 1.29 -1.74
N GLU A 11 -13.44 0.17 -2.27
CA GLU A 11 -12.22 0.06 -3.06
C GLU A 11 -12.17 1.03 -4.25
N GLY A 12 -13.30 1.21 -4.95
CA GLY A 12 -13.41 2.18 -6.05
C GLY A 12 -13.25 3.63 -5.61
N ILE A 13 -13.61 3.94 -4.35
CA ILE A 13 -13.43 5.26 -3.72
C ILE A 13 -11.97 5.42 -3.26
N ASP A 14 -11.41 4.38 -2.66
CA ASP A 14 -10.04 4.36 -2.14
C ASP A 14 -9.03 4.59 -3.25
N ARG A 15 -9.23 3.92 -4.40
CA ARG A 15 -8.35 4.03 -5.58
C ARG A 15 -8.51 5.32 -6.39
N ARG A 16 -9.57 6.11 -6.17
CA ARG A 16 -9.84 7.33 -6.95
C ARG A 16 -9.87 8.56 -6.06
N GLU A 17 -10.95 8.78 -5.34
CA GLU A 17 -11.21 10.00 -4.57
C GLU A 17 -10.21 10.14 -3.42
N LYS A 18 -10.05 9.11 -2.56
CA LYS A 18 -9.12 9.18 -1.43
C LYS A 18 -7.68 9.30 -1.90
N LEU A 19 -7.26 8.47 -2.85
CA LEU A 19 -5.90 8.55 -3.42
C LEU A 19 -5.58 9.96 -3.93
N ARG A 20 -6.49 10.58 -4.70
CA ARG A 20 -6.30 11.96 -5.20
C ARG A 20 -6.22 12.96 -4.05
N ALA A 21 -7.12 12.88 -3.07
CA ALA A 21 -7.14 13.78 -1.93
C ALA A 21 -5.87 13.67 -1.08
N TYR A 22 -5.46 12.45 -0.73
CA TYR A 22 -4.31 12.22 0.14
C TYR A 22 -2.98 12.61 -0.52
N ARG A 23 -2.83 12.45 -1.84
CA ARG A 23 -1.65 12.92 -2.56
C ARG A 23 -1.45 14.44 -2.52
N THR A 24 -2.46 15.22 -2.10
CA THR A 24 -2.34 16.66 -1.86
C THR A 24 -1.77 17.02 -0.49
N LEU A 25 -1.70 16.08 0.45
CA LEU A 25 -1.22 16.33 1.81
C LEU A 25 0.30 16.62 1.80
N PRO A 26 0.76 17.80 2.26
CA PRO A 26 2.16 18.20 2.15
C PRO A 26 3.16 17.26 2.83
N GLY A 27 2.77 16.64 3.95
CA GLY A 27 3.62 15.73 4.72
C GLY A 27 3.51 14.26 4.32
N LEU A 28 2.62 13.91 3.39
CA LEU A 28 2.45 12.51 3.01
C LEU A 28 3.60 12.07 2.11
N LYS A 29 4.33 11.06 2.58
CA LYS A 29 5.44 10.44 1.85
C LYS A 29 5.03 9.15 1.15
N GLU A 30 4.09 8.41 1.73
CA GLU A 30 3.71 7.06 1.30
C GLU A 30 2.23 6.80 1.60
N TYR A 31 1.53 6.19 0.65
CA TYR A 31 0.17 5.68 0.79
C TYR A 31 0.12 4.24 0.30
N ALA A 32 -0.10 3.31 1.22
CA ALA A 32 -0.18 1.88 0.94
C ALA A 32 -1.63 1.43 0.88
N MET A 33 -2.02 0.75 -0.18
CA MET A 33 -3.31 0.07 -0.31
C MET A 33 -3.07 -1.44 -0.21
N VAL A 34 -3.61 -2.06 0.83
CA VAL A 34 -3.49 -3.49 1.11
C VAL A 34 -4.79 -4.16 0.67
N SER A 35 -4.72 -5.10 -0.26
CA SER A 35 -5.90 -5.88 -0.64
C SER A 35 -6.27 -6.83 0.50
N GLN A 36 -7.55 -6.94 0.82
CA GLN A 36 -8.02 -7.92 1.81
C GLN A 36 -8.35 -9.30 1.21
N ASP A 37 -8.44 -9.40 -0.13
CA ASP A 37 -8.88 -10.62 -0.82
C ASP A 37 -7.72 -11.34 -1.55
N GLU A 38 -6.60 -10.65 -1.78
CA GLU A 38 -5.40 -11.18 -2.40
C GLU A 38 -4.15 -10.69 -1.66
N CYS A 39 -3.07 -11.49 -1.68
CA CYS A 39 -1.79 -11.12 -1.08
C CYS A 39 -1.09 -10.08 -1.94
N ARG A 40 -1.49 -8.82 -1.81
CA ARG A 40 -1.03 -7.73 -2.67
C ARG A 40 -1.08 -6.38 -1.99
N VAL A 41 0.04 -5.66 -2.05
CA VAL A 41 0.14 -4.28 -1.56
C VAL A 41 0.53 -3.37 -2.71
N GLU A 42 -0.24 -2.30 -2.93
CA GLU A 42 0.13 -1.21 -3.85
C GLU A 42 0.57 0.01 -3.04
N LEU A 43 1.83 0.41 -3.20
CA LEU A 43 2.42 1.55 -2.51
C LEU A 43 2.62 2.72 -3.47
N HIS A 44 1.95 3.83 -3.17
CA HIS A 44 2.21 5.12 -3.80
C HIS A 44 3.28 5.84 -2.97
N ARG A 45 4.48 6.01 -3.54
CA ARG A 45 5.60 6.70 -2.88
C ARG A 45 5.86 8.05 -3.52
N ARG A 46 5.88 9.11 -2.71
CA ARG A 46 6.13 10.47 -3.19
C ARG A 46 7.59 10.61 -3.66
N ARG A 47 7.78 11.07 -4.88
CA ARG A 47 9.10 11.34 -5.48
C ARG A 47 9.37 12.85 -5.50
N GLY A 48 9.63 13.40 -4.31
CA GLY A 48 9.78 14.85 -4.12
C GLY A 48 8.57 15.62 -4.65
N ASP A 49 8.81 16.59 -5.52
CA ASP A 49 7.77 17.38 -6.19
C ASP A 49 7.47 16.91 -7.63
N ILE A 50 8.09 15.81 -8.06
CA ILE A 50 8.00 15.30 -9.44
C ILE A 50 6.76 14.39 -9.61
N GLY A 51 6.16 13.95 -8.51
CA GLY A 51 4.97 13.10 -8.53
C GLY A 51 5.09 11.93 -7.55
N TRP A 52 4.53 10.79 -7.93
CA TRP A 52 4.56 9.58 -7.12
C TRP A 52 4.86 8.37 -7.98
N ASP A 53 5.70 7.48 -7.46
CA ASP A 53 5.93 6.15 -8.02
C ASP A 53 4.87 5.18 -7.47
N ILE A 54 4.54 4.16 -8.25
CA ILE A 54 3.63 3.08 -7.86
C ILE A 54 4.45 1.80 -7.82
N ILE A 55 4.50 1.17 -6.66
CA ILE A 55 5.22 -0.08 -6.41
C ILE A 55 4.18 -1.12 -6.02
N THR A 56 4.17 -2.27 -6.68
CA THR A 56 3.30 -3.40 -6.34
C THR A 56 4.15 -4.49 -5.73
N PHE A 57 3.69 -5.02 -4.60
CA PHE A 57 4.29 -6.15 -3.91
C PHE A 57 3.34 -7.35 -4.01
N GLU A 58 3.90 -8.50 -4.35
CA GLU A 58 3.23 -9.79 -4.56
C GLU A 58 3.88 -10.87 -3.68
N PRO A 59 3.31 -12.08 -3.58
CA PRO A 59 3.88 -13.15 -2.75
C PRO A 59 5.37 -13.39 -3.02
N GLY A 60 6.18 -13.42 -1.95
CA GLY A 60 7.63 -13.56 -2.02
C GLY A 60 8.39 -12.23 -1.94
N ASP A 61 7.71 -11.09 -2.12
CA ASP A 61 8.34 -9.77 -2.02
C ASP A 61 8.57 -9.33 -0.56
N THR A 62 9.50 -8.39 -0.42
CA THR A 62 9.69 -7.60 0.81
C THR A 62 9.03 -6.24 0.63
N VAL A 63 8.03 -5.95 1.46
CA VAL A 63 7.38 -4.64 1.50
C VAL A 63 8.32 -3.66 2.21
N GLU A 64 8.78 -2.65 1.49
CA GLU A 64 9.61 -1.58 2.05
C GLU A 64 8.77 -0.32 2.26
N LEU A 65 8.68 0.15 3.51
CA LEU A 65 8.02 1.39 3.91
C LEU A 65 9.09 2.40 4.38
N ALA A 66 9.72 3.07 3.41
CA ALA A 66 10.87 3.93 3.63
C ALA A 66 10.58 5.13 4.54
N SER A 67 9.34 5.60 4.63
CA SER A 67 8.99 6.75 5.49
C SER A 67 9.06 6.45 6.99
N VAL A 68 9.14 5.16 7.36
CA VAL A 68 9.25 4.67 8.74
C VAL A 68 10.39 3.67 8.93
N GLU A 69 11.31 3.56 7.95
CA GLU A 69 12.48 2.68 8.00
C GLU A 69 12.14 1.20 8.30
N LEU A 70 11.03 0.72 7.75
CA LEU A 70 10.55 -0.66 7.93
C LEU A 70 10.64 -1.44 6.62
N ALA A 71 11.20 -2.65 6.70
CA ALA A 71 11.14 -3.64 5.64
C ALA A 71 10.74 -4.99 6.24
N LEU A 72 9.74 -5.63 5.65
CA LEU A 72 9.24 -6.93 6.10
C LEU A 72 8.72 -7.76 4.91
N PRO A 73 8.82 -9.09 4.95
CA PRO A 73 8.16 -9.95 3.96
C PRO A 73 6.67 -9.62 3.86
N ILE A 74 6.11 -9.65 2.64
CA ILE A 74 4.65 -9.44 2.47
C ILE A 74 3.84 -10.49 3.25
N ALA A 75 4.39 -11.69 3.43
CA ALA A 75 3.76 -12.73 4.24
C ALA A 75 3.52 -12.29 5.69
N ASP A 76 4.37 -11.43 6.25
CA ASP A 76 4.22 -10.91 7.61
C ASP A 76 3.13 -9.84 7.69
N VAL A 77 2.90 -9.08 6.60
CA VAL A 77 1.78 -8.13 6.49
C VAL A 77 0.43 -8.86 6.58
N TYR A 78 0.36 -10.06 6.00
CA TYR A 78 -0.84 -10.89 5.94
C TYR A 78 -0.88 -11.98 7.02
N PHE A 79 0.01 -11.94 8.00
CA PHE A 79 0.05 -12.93 9.07
C PHE A 79 -1.31 -12.98 9.80
N GLU A 80 -1.87 -14.18 9.94
CA GLU A 80 -3.20 -14.46 10.54
C GLU A 80 -4.42 -13.79 9.84
N SER A 81 -4.24 -13.20 8.66
CA SER A 81 -5.35 -12.58 7.90
C SER A 81 -6.29 -13.58 7.23
N GLY A 82 -5.84 -14.82 7.02
CA GLY A 82 -6.54 -15.82 6.21
C GLY A 82 -6.31 -15.70 4.70
N VAL A 83 -5.57 -14.68 4.24
CA VAL A 83 -5.15 -14.52 2.84
C VAL A 83 -3.90 -15.36 2.58
N ALA A 84 -3.91 -16.12 1.48
CA ALA A 84 -2.77 -16.94 1.10
C ALA A 84 -1.64 -16.10 0.47
N CYS A 85 -0.47 -16.12 1.09
CA CYS A 85 0.77 -15.53 0.58
C CYS A 85 1.83 -16.62 0.33
N SER A 86 1.66 -17.40 -0.74
CA SER A 86 2.67 -18.35 -1.21
C SER A 86 3.27 -17.86 -2.52
N ALA A 87 4.61 -17.84 -2.60
CA ALA A 87 5.35 -17.61 -3.84
C ALA A 87 5.19 -18.78 -4.82
#